data_AF-S6GCA1-F1
#
_entry.id   AF-S6GCA1-F1
#
_cell.length_a   1.000
_cell.length_b   1.000
_cell.length_c   1.000
_cell.angle_alpha   90.00
_cell.angle_beta   90.00
_cell.angle_gamma   90.00
#
_symmetry.space_group_name_H-M   'P 1'
#
loop_
_entity.id
_entity.type
_entity.pdbx_description
1 polymer ?
#
loop_
_entity_poly.entity_id
_entity_poly.type
_entity_poly.pdbx_seq_one_letter_code
_entity_poly.pdbx_strand_id
1 'polypeptide(L)'
;MKNTIRIVAIMLISLINFSALAADKCTGESITSISNTIAKGHAYNKHVIKGGQYKKGKVIAGLAMPSLPKVNSISTFGNLIKVVMSTSSDKKLLRGRKAYWNVSTGTIVIYDPSSKDCGTAFRPTKGKEYYNSVK
;
A
#
# COMPACT_ATOMS: atom_id res chain seq x y z
N MET A 1 73.70 10.26 -19.62
CA MET A 1 72.52 10.97 -19.08
C MET A 1 71.28 10.15 -19.46
N LYS A 2 70.92 9.13 -18.69
CA LYS A 2 69.80 9.12 -17.72
C LYS A 2 68.54 9.88 -18.23
N ASN A 3 67.54 9.15 -18.73
CA ASN A 3 66.26 9.00 -18.02
C ASN A 3 65.28 8.07 -18.75
N THR A 4 65.18 6.86 -18.22
CA THR A 4 63.99 6.01 -18.20
C THR A 4 62.85 6.71 -17.44
N ILE A 5 61.59 6.43 -17.81
CA ILE A 5 60.58 5.74 -16.96
C ILE A 5 59.20 5.85 -17.64
N ARG A 6 58.60 4.69 -17.85
CA ARG A 6 57.25 4.46 -18.37
C ARG A 6 56.23 4.76 -17.28
N ILE A 7 55.23 5.60 -17.56
CA ILE A 7 54.08 5.77 -16.66
C ILE A 7 52.99 4.80 -17.10
N VAL A 8 52.89 3.68 -16.39
CA VAL A 8 51.72 2.79 -16.40
C VAL A 8 50.66 3.44 -15.53
N ALA A 9 49.63 4.02 -16.14
CA ALA A 9 48.47 4.50 -15.39
C ALA A 9 47.58 3.29 -15.07
N ILE A 10 47.61 2.90 -13.80
CA ILE A 10 46.78 1.85 -13.20
C ILE A 10 45.32 2.30 -13.29
N MET A 11 44.53 1.60 -14.10
CA MET A 11 43.08 1.77 -14.20
C MET A 11 42.46 1.30 -12.88
N LEU A 12 42.08 2.26 -12.03
CA LEU A 12 41.40 2.02 -10.77
C LEU A 12 39.98 1.55 -11.07
N ILE A 13 39.74 0.24 -11.04
CA ILE A 13 38.39 -0.32 -11.14
C ILE A 13 37.64 0.06 -9.86
N SER A 14 36.79 1.08 -9.97
CA SER A 14 35.85 1.45 -8.92
C SER A 14 34.87 0.28 -8.71
N LEU A 15 34.97 -0.40 -7.57
CA LEU A 15 33.99 -1.38 -7.11
C LEU A 15 32.69 -0.63 -6.79
N ILE A 16 31.79 -0.57 -7.77
CA ILE A 16 30.44 -0.07 -7.56
C ILE A 16 29.72 -1.10 -6.70
N ASN A 17 29.58 -0.81 -5.41
CA ASN A 17 28.74 -1.59 -4.52
C ASN A 17 27.27 -1.40 -4.95
N PHE A 18 26.76 -2.30 -5.79
CA PHE A 18 25.32 -2.44 -5.97
C PHE A 18 24.75 -3.03 -4.68
N SER A 19 24.27 -2.16 -3.79
CA SER A 19 23.40 -2.60 -2.70
C SER A 19 22.17 -3.23 -3.33
N ALA A 20 22.05 -4.55 -3.23
CA ALA A 20 20.83 -5.25 -3.58
C ALA A 20 19.71 -4.72 -2.67
N LEU A 21 18.92 -3.76 -3.15
CA LEU A 21 17.67 -3.42 -2.50
C LEU A 21 16.85 -4.70 -2.45
N ALA A 22 16.53 -5.17 -1.24
CA ALA A 22 15.62 -6.29 -1.08
C ALA A 22 14.36 -6.00 -1.90
N ALA A 23 14.04 -6.90 -2.84
CA ALA A 23 12.90 -6.71 -3.71
C ALA A 23 11.63 -6.57 -2.85
N ASP A 24 10.98 -5.42 -2.98
CA ASP A 24 9.69 -5.15 -2.38
C ASP A 24 8.70 -6.27 -2.75
N LYS A 25 8.07 -6.86 -1.73
CA LYS A 25 7.25 -8.08 -1.87
C LYS A 25 6.08 -7.95 -2.83
N CYS A 26 5.57 -6.73 -3.00
CA CYS A 26 4.35 -6.49 -3.76
C CYS A 26 4.57 -5.58 -4.98
N THR A 27 5.82 -5.34 -5.37
CA THR A 27 6.14 -4.51 -6.54
C THR A 27 5.85 -5.29 -7.82
N GLY A 28 5.15 -4.64 -8.78
CA GLY A 28 4.77 -5.25 -10.05
C GLY A 28 3.52 -6.15 -9.99
N GLU A 29 2.95 -6.36 -8.81
CA GLU A 29 1.72 -7.13 -8.63
C GLU A 29 0.49 -6.41 -9.19
N SER A 30 -0.47 -7.18 -9.72
CA SER A 30 -1.75 -6.62 -10.18
C SER A 30 -2.59 -6.10 -9.01
N ILE A 31 -3.49 -5.15 -9.26
CA ILE A 31 -4.45 -4.67 -8.24
C ILE A 31 -5.25 -5.82 -7.65
N THR A 32 -5.64 -6.81 -8.46
CA THR A 32 -6.37 -7.99 -7.97
C THR A 32 -5.53 -8.78 -6.96
N SER A 33 -4.25 -9.03 -7.28
CA SER A 33 -3.34 -9.73 -6.36
C SER A 33 -3.13 -8.94 -5.06
N ILE A 34 -2.80 -7.65 -5.16
CA ILE A 34 -2.62 -6.75 -4.02
C ILE A 34 -3.86 -6.73 -3.13
N SER A 35 -5.05 -6.56 -3.72
CA SER A 35 -6.31 -6.49 -2.95
C SER A 35 -6.61 -7.79 -2.20
N ASN A 36 -6.32 -8.93 -2.81
CA ASN A 36 -6.49 -10.24 -2.19
C ASN A 36 -5.50 -10.44 -1.05
N THR A 37 -4.24 -10.00 -1.23
CA THR A 37 -3.20 -10.12 -0.20
C THR A 37 -3.52 -9.25 1.01
N ILE A 38 -3.95 -8.00 0.81
CA ILE A 38 -4.40 -7.13 1.91
C ILE A 38 -5.60 -7.76 2.65
N ALA A 39 -6.56 -8.31 1.90
CA ALA A 39 -7.76 -8.90 2.48
C ALA A 39 -7.49 -10.19 3.26
N LYS A 40 -6.54 -11.02 2.82
CA LYS A 40 -6.09 -12.23 3.55
C LYS A 40 -5.16 -11.90 4.71
N GLY A 41 -4.54 -10.72 4.70
CA GLY A 41 -3.66 -10.22 5.74
C GLY A 41 -4.38 -9.69 6.98
N HIS A 42 -3.64 -8.97 7.81
CA HIS A 42 -4.12 -8.51 9.11
C HIS A 42 -5.29 -7.51 9.05
N ALA A 43 -5.48 -6.83 7.92
CA ALA A 43 -6.50 -5.78 7.76
C ALA A 43 -7.92 -6.31 7.99
N TYR A 44 -8.25 -7.50 7.48
CA TYR A 44 -9.60 -8.07 7.59
C TYR A 44 -9.97 -8.34 9.05
N ASN A 45 -9.13 -9.08 9.78
CA ASN A 45 -9.40 -9.38 11.19
C ASN A 45 -9.48 -8.11 12.04
N LYS A 46 -8.57 -7.16 11.82
CA LYS A 46 -8.51 -5.92 12.60
C LYS A 46 -9.71 -5.01 12.36
N HIS A 47 -10.07 -4.77 11.11
CA HIS A 47 -11.00 -3.71 10.73
C HIS A 47 -12.42 -4.21 10.44
N VAL A 48 -12.54 -5.42 9.87
CA VAL A 48 -13.84 -6.02 9.57
C VAL A 48 -14.36 -6.78 10.79
N ILE A 49 -13.60 -7.76 11.29
CA ILE A 49 -14.07 -8.64 12.37
C ILE A 49 -14.06 -7.94 13.73
N LYS A 50 -12.88 -7.55 14.23
CA LYS A 50 -12.73 -6.95 15.56
C LYS A 50 -13.23 -5.51 15.60
N GLY A 51 -12.85 -4.71 14.60
CA GLY A 51 -13.24 -3.30 14.51
C GLY A 51 -14.70 -3.06 14.12
N GLY A 52 -15.35 -4.02 13.47
CA GLY A 52 -16.75 -3.90 13.04
C GLY A 52 -17.03 -2.70 12.13
N GLN A 53 -16.01 -2.17 11.44
CA GLN A 53 -16.09 -0.89 10.74
C GLN A 53 -17.05 -0.95 9.53
N TYR A 54 -17.25 -2.15 8.98
CA TYR A 54 -18.02 -2.38 7.76
C TYR A 54 -19.40 -3.00 8.00
N LYS A 55 -19.89 -2.98 9.25
CA LYS A 55 -21.26 -3.41 9.55
C LYS A 55 -22.27 -2.50 8.83
N LYS A 56 -23.35 -3.07 8.31
CA LYS A 56 -24.45 -2.33 7.66
C LYS A 56 -24.92 -1.19 8.59
N GLY A 57 -25.05 0.02 8.03
CA GLY A 57 -25.51 1.21 8.77
C GLY A 57 -24.49 1.80 9.74
N LYS A 58 -23.28 1.23 9.86
CA LYS A 58 -22.23 1.81 10.69
C LYS A 58 -21.78 3.16 10.13
N VAL A 59 -22.01 4.23 10.88
CA VAL A 59 -21.54 5.58 10.55
C VAL A 59 -20.16 5.81 11.17
N ILE A 60 -19.20 6.25 10.36
CA ILE A 60 -17.85 6.64 10.77
C ILE A 60 -17.50 7.92 10.02
N ALA A 61 -17.04 8.96 10.74
CA ALA A 61 -16.73 10.27 10.16
C ALA A 61 -17.89 10.85 9.32
N GLY A 62 -19.13 10.71 9.79
CA GLY A 62 -20.33 11.16 9.07
C GLY A 62 -20.72 10.33 7.85
N LEU A 63 -19.97 9.28 7.51
CA LEU A 63 -20.25 8.43 6.35
C LEU A 63 -20.88 7.10 6.80
N ALA A 64 -22.08 6.80 6.35
CA ALA A 64 -22.73 5.51 6.57
C ALA A 64 -22.12 4.44 5.66
N MET A 65 -21.86 3.24 6.18
CA MET A 65 -21.51 2.09 5.34
C MET A 65 -22.72 1.74 4.46
N PRO A 66 -22.57 1.69 3.12
CA PRO A 66 -23.66 1.30 2.24
C PRO A 66 -24.11 -0.14 2.52
N SER A 67 -25.35 -0.45 2.13
CA SER A 67 -25.91 -1.80 2.26
C SER A 67 -25.19 -2.82 1.37
N LEU A 68 -24.63 -2.36 0.25
CA LEU A 68 -23.85 -3.15 -0.71
C LEU A 68 -22.57 -2.40 -1.13
N PRO A 69 -21.45 -3.11 -1.35
CA PRO A 69 -21.26 -4.54 -1.10
C PRO A 69 -21.24 -4.87 0.40
N LYS A 70 -21.78 -6.03 0.77
CA LYS A 70 -21.70 -6.54 2.15
C LYS A 70 -20.29 -7.04 2.42
N VAL A 71 -19.56 -6.36 3.30
CA VAL A 71 -18.18 -6.75 3.68
C VAL A 71 -18.24 -7.64 4.92
N ASN A 72 -18.42 -8.94 4.70
CA ASN A 72 -18.52 -9.95 5.76
C ASN A 72 -17.69 -11.21 5.49
N SER A 73 -16.84 -11.15 4.46
CA SER A 73 -15.90 -12.21 4.10
C SER A 73 -14.60 -11.61 3.57
N ILE A 74 -13.52 -12.38 3.59
CA ILE A 74 -12.24 -11.98 2.99
C ILE A 74 -12.44 -11.62 1.51
N SER A 75 -13.22 -12.41 0.78
CA SER A 75 -13.50 -12.16 -0.65
C SER A 75 -14.23 -10.83 -0.89
N THR A 76 -15.31 -10.56 -0.14
CA THR A 76 -16.06 -9.30 -0.30
C THR A 76 -15.23 -8.08 0.12
N PHE A 77 -14.34 -8.24 1.10
CA PHE A 77 -13.39 -7.21 1.50
C PHE A 77 -12.33 -6.96 0.42
N GLY A 78 -11.76 -8.03 -0.16
CA GLY A 78 -10.83 -7.92 -1.30
C GLY A 78 -11.47 -7.23 -2.51
N ASN A 79 -12.72 -7.55 -2.83
CA ASN A 79 -13.47 -6.87 -3.89
C ASN A 79 -13.65 -5.38 -3.60
N LEU A 80 -13.96 -4.99 -2.36
CA LEU A 80 -14.02 -3.59 -1.98
C LEU A 80 -12.66 -2.91 -2.18
N ILE A 81 -11.57 -3.49 -1.68
CA ILE A 81 -10.21 -2.94 -1.83
C ILE A 81 -9.86 -2.75 -3.30
N LYS A 82 -10.14 -3.76 -4.13
CA LYS A 82 -9.94 -3.71 -5.58
C LYS A 82 -10.69 -2.51 -6.19
N VAL A 83 -11.98 -2.37 -5.88
CA VAL A 83 -12.79 -1.26 -6.39
C VAL A 83 -12.21 0.09 -5.96
N VAL A 84 -11.83 0.25 -4.69
CA VAL A 84 -11.22 1.50 -4.20
C VAL A 84 -9.95 1.83 -4.97
N MET A 85 -9.04 0.87 -5.13
CA MET A 85 -7.77 1.07 -5.85
C MET A 85 -7.95 1.33 -7.34
N SER A 86 -8.96 0.71 -7.98
CA SER A 86 -9.22 0.86 -9.41
C SER A 86 -9.97 2.15 -9.78
N THR A 87 -10.72 2.74 -8.84
CA THR A 87 -11.60 3.89 -9.13
C THR A 87 -11.13 5.20 -8.51
N SER A 88 -10.17 5.14 -7.58
CA SER A 88 -9.66 6.33 -6.87
C SER A 88 -8.29 6.72 -7.38
N SER A 89 -8.02 8.02 -7.48
CA SER A 89 -6.65 8.51 -7.69
C SER A 89 -5.76 8.15 -6.50
N ASP A 90 -4.50 7.82 -6.79
CA ASP A 90 -3.50 7.55 -5.76
C ASP A 90 -2.83 8.82 -5.25
N LYS A 91 -2.52 8.84 -3.95
CA LYS A 91 -1.63 9.80 -3.32
C LYS A 91 -0.33 9.08 -2.96
N LYS A 92 0.77 9.51 -3.58
CA LYS A 92 2.11 9.01 -3.26
C LYS A 92 2.48 9.34 -1.81
N LEU A 93 3.06 8.37 -1.14
CA LEU A 93 3.57 8.45 0.23
C LEU A 93 5.07 8.13 0.22
N LEU A 94 5.72 8.33 1.37
CA LEU A 94 7.10 7.95 1.60
C LEU A 94 7.29 6.44 1.40
N ARG A 95 8.51 6.06 0.97
CA ARG A 95 8.95 4.67 0.78
C ARG A 95 8.15 3.90 -0.29
N GLY A 96 7.75 4.57 -1.37
CA GLY A 96 7.04 3.93 -2.49
C GLY A 96 5.58 3.55 -2.19
N ARG A 97 5.08 3.86 -1.00
CA ARG A 97 3.70 3.58 -0.58
C ARG A 97 2.71 4.49 -1.33
N LYS A 98 1.46 4.06 -1.39
CA LYS A 98 0.36 4.83 -1.99
C LYS A 98 -0.88 4.77 -1.12
N ALA A 99 -1.62 5.87 -1.03
CA ALA A 99 -2.93 5.92 -0.39
C ALA A 99 -4.04 6.18 -1.42
N TYR A 100 -5.15 5.47 -1.26
CA TYR A 100 -6.37 5.62 -2.06
C TYR A 100 -7.53 5.95 -1.11
N TRP A 101 -8.44 6.81 -1.54
CA TRP A 101 -9.61 7.20 -0.75
C TRP A 101 -10.89 7.06 -1.55
N ASN A 102 -11.84 6.30 -1.00
CA ASN A 102 -13.18 6.21 -1.55
C ASN A 102 -14.20 6.87 -0.62
N VAL A 103 -14.87 7.90 -1.13
CA VAL A 103 -15.82 8.70 -0.33
C VAL A 103 -17.12 7.96 -0.03
N SER A 104 -17.61 7.12 -0.93
CA SER A 104 -18.91 6.44 -0.76
C SER A 104 -18.89 5.41 0.36
N THR A 105 -17.74 4.77 0.60
CA THR A 105 -17.55 3.82 1.70
C THR A 105 -16.81 4.41 2.90
N GLY A 106 -16.16 5.56 2.72
CA GLY A 106 -15.27 6.14 3.72
C GLY A 106 -14.03 5.26 3.99
N THR A 107 -13.61 4.50 2.97
CA THR A 107 -12.49 3.55 3.07
C THR A 107 -11.22 4.19 2.54
N ILE A 108 -10.15 4.08 3.34
CA ILE A 108 -8.78 4.27 2.88
C ILE A 108 -8.16 2.90 2.59
N VAL A 109 -7.41 2.81 1.49
CA VAL A 109 -6.46 1.73 1.23
C VAL A 109 -5.06 2.34 1.23
N ILE A 110 -4.15 1.80 2.02
CA ILE A 110 -2.73 2.14 1.97
C ILE A 110 -2.01 0.92 1.42
N TYR A 111 -1.48 1.06 0.21
CA TYR A 111 -0.56 0.09 -0.37
C TYR A 111 0.85 0.33 0.18
N ASP A 112 1.49 -0.75 0.60
CA ASP A 112 2.89 -0.75 1.03
C ASP A 112 3.65 -1.89 0.36
N PRO A 113 4.54 -1.58 -0.61
CA PRO A 113 5.26 -2.59 -1.39
C PRO A 113 6.22 -3.42 -0.51
N SER A 114 6.67 -2.86 0.61
CA SER A 114 7.58 -3.51 1.56
C SER A 114 6.85 -4.36 2.61
N SER A 115 5.52 -4.25 2.72
CA SER A 115 4.72 -5.00 3.69
C SER A 115 4.47 -6.42 3.22
N LYS A 116 4.54 -7.37 4.17
CA LYS A 116 4.18 -8.78 3.92
C LYS A 116 2.75 -8.94 3.38
N ASP A 117 1.85 -8.07 3.82
CA ASP A 117 0.43 -8.12 3.45
C ASP A 117 0.08 -7.08 2.36
N CYS A 118 1.09 -6.50 1.70
CA CYS A 118 0.96 -5.44 0.69
C CYS A 118 0.29 -4.14 1.14
N GLY A 119 -0.05 -4.00 2.42
CA GLY A 119 -0.65 -2.79 2.95
C GLY A 119 -1.77 -3.04 3.96
N THR A 120 -2.73 -2.11 3.99
CA THR A 120 -3.91 -2.17 4.87
C THR A 120 -5.10 -1.43 4.26
N ALA A 121 -6.31 -1.73 4.73
CA ALA A 121 -7.53 -1.04 4.33
C ALA A 121 -8.51 -0.94 5.51
N PHE A 122 -9.10 0.24 5.71
CA PHE A 122 -9.98 0.50 6.85
C PHE A 122 -10.81 1.78 6.67
N ARG A 123 -11.73 2.02 7.61
CA ARG A 123 -12.50 3.26 7.70
C ARG A 123 -11.99 4.10 8.88
N PRO A 124 -11.21 5.17 8.66
CA PRO A 124 -10.64 5.97 9.74
C PRO A 124 -11.71 6.82 10.42
N THR A 125 -11.60 6.99 11.75
CA THR A 125 -12.54 7.84 12.52
C THR A 125 -12.48 9.31 12.14
N LYS A 126 -11.33 9.79 11.66
CA LYS A 126 -11.14 11.15 11.11
C LYS A 126 -11.46 11.23 9.60
N GLY A 127 -11.97 10.17 8.99
CA GLY A 127 -12.40 10.18 7.59
C GLY A 127 -11.35 10.70 6.62
N LYS A 128 -11.75 11.65 5.76
CA LYS A 128 -10.89 12.25 4.74
C LYS A 128 -9.69 12.99 5.34
N GLU A 129 -9.81 13.55 6.53
CA GLU A 129 -8.69 14.24 7.20
C GLU A 129 -7.54 13.27 7.47
N TYR A 130 -7.84 12.03 7.89
CA TYR A 130 -6.82 11.00 8.04
C TYR A 130 -6.09 10.75 6.71
N TYR A 131 -6.85 10.56 5.63
CA TYR A 131 -6.28 10.40 4.30
C TYR A 131 -5.43 11.61 3.89
N ASN A 132 -5.83 12.84 4.21
CA ASN A 132 -5.04 14.03 3.89
C ASN A 132 -3.74 14.06 4.71
N SER A 133 -3.78 13.63 5.97
CA SER A 133 -2.64 13.68 6.90
C SER A 133 -1.55 12.63 6.65
N VAL A 134 -1.87 11.48 6.05
CA VAL A 134 -0.86 10.42 5.85
C VAL A 134 0.25 10.87 4.90
N LYS A 135 1.50 10.60 5.26
CA LYS A 135 2.71 10.90 4.50
C LYS A 135 3.49 9.61 4.25
#